data_AF-A0A7S1SEJ9-F1
#
_entry.id   AF-A0A7S1SEJ9-F1
#
_cell.length_a   1.000
_cell.length_b   1.000
_cell.length_c   1.000
_cell.angle_alpha   90.00
_cell.angle_beta   90.00
_cell.angle_gamma   90.00
#
_symmetry.space_group_name_H-M   'P 1'
#
loop_
_entity.id
_entity.type
_entity.pdbx_description
1 polymer ?
#
loop_
_entity_poly.entity_id
_entity_poly.type
_entity_poly.pdbx_seq_one_letter_code
_entity_poly.pdbx_strand_id
1 'polypeptide(L)'
;MAQVAAVFFPRSRPAGRPPLCSCPPQRLGAMSFCGSREVSHKLESKDSPLDTEITTGVFKAVKKGTVCRNNPLTVRRRRLEGVMSIVVQNAMDLFVNPREVGEKGQQVMREPDPKAFNYARAGEDERVTVVSLSLQGRFTGIPVSVFVSVNPIVRIHAKVVPKCDSLLPHYMTEDLLLYGLCFLEKSTRTDMRLVFDSLATRPLINHFHYDAFYLGSTGLAKSRFPIEGVERAIVSGDLTSGNVSIELLQEMQWLARGFVVSAGGKKDDKSLMCRGDIEPLARVSASLIAELQRRNLPHTVILCPAVEARLPKRMTPEMALSGQVEGVQFPITPEVYILPRSHEDAAGDPGMLGIELAGLVTARSEELYSSTTEADLKSYIGANVTCKDKVFDEILCKAAWLSN
;
A
#
# COMPACT_ATOMS: atom_id res chain seq x y z
N MET A 1 -23.29 -8.84 45.44
CA MET A 1 -24.47 -8.66 44.56
C MET A 1 -24.74 -7.18 44.46
N ALA A 2 -24.22 -6.52 43.42
CA ALA A 2 -24.31 -5.08 43.25
C ALA A 2 -25.29 -4.78 42.09
N GLN A 3 -26.36 -4.06 42.40
CA GLN A 3 -27.38 -3.60 41.46
C GLN A 3 -26.86 -2.41 40.66
N VAL A 4 -26.97 -2.50 39.34
CA VAL A 4 -26.68 -1.41 38.39
C VAL A 4 -27.98 -0.64 38.16
N ALA A 5 -27.99 0.64 38.53
CA ALA A 5 -29.08 1.57 38.26
C ALA A 5 -28.99 2.10 36.82
N ALA A 6 -30.07 1.92 36.06
CA ALA A 6 -30.23 2.44 34.71
C ALA A 6 -30.74 3.90 34.76
N VAL A 7 -30.03 4.80 34.08
CA VAL A 7 -30.43 6.20 33.89
C VAL A 7 -31.30 6.29 32.63
N PHE A 8 -32.57 6.62 32.82
CA PHE A 8 -33.52 6.97 31.76
C PHE A 8 -33.39 8.44 31.37
N PHE A 9 -33.21 8.74 30.09
CA PHE A 9 -33.37 10.09 29.54
C PHE A 9 -34.76 10.25 28.88
N PRO A 10 -35.47 11.37 29.09
CA PRO A 10 -36.77 11.59 28.47
C PRO A 10 -36.64 12.06 27.02
N ARG A 11 -37.44 11.45 26.13
CA ARG A 11 -37.62 11.89 24.74
C ARG A 11 -38.50 13.14 24.70
N SER A 12 -37.92 14.29 24.35
CA SER A 12 -38.65 15.49 23.93
C SER A 12 -39.02 15.42 22.44
N ARG A 13 -40.29 15.65 22.12
CA ARG A 13 -40.79 15.84 20.74
C ARG A 13 -40.38 17.23 20.22
N PRO A 14 -39.96 17.39 18.95
CA PRO A 14 -39.98 18.69 18.31
C PRO A 14 -41.31 18.92 17.58
N ALA A 15 -41.77 20.16 17.70
CA ALA A 15 -43.01 20.71 17.18
C ALA A 15 -42.88 21.12 15.69
N GLY A 16 -44.04 21.19 15.03
CA GLY A 16 -44.37 22.20 14.01
C GLY A 16 -43.66 22.13 12.66
N ARG A 17 -44.38 21.65 11.62
CA ARG A 17 -44.05 21.92 10.21
C ARG A 17 -44.54 23.32 9.81
N PRO A 18 -43.72 24.17 9.17
CA PRO A 18 -44.19 25.34 8.44
C PRO A 18 -44.64 24.98 7.01
N PRO A 19 -45.43 25.85 6.33
CA PRO A 19 -46.09 25.53 5.07
C PRO A 19 -45.14 25.51 3.87
N LEU A 20 -45.51 24.68 2.91
CA LEU A 20 -44.83 24.47 1.63
C LEU A 20 -44.95 25.73 0.74
N CYS A 21 -43.80 26.29 0.38
CA CYS A 21 -43.70 27.32 -0.66
C CYS A 21 -43.50 26.62 -2.01
N SER A 22 -44.43 26.85 -2.93
CA SER A 22 -44.42 26.33 -4.29
C SER A 22 -43.54 27.21 -5.19
N CYS A 23 -42.41 26.67 -5.63
CA CYS A 23 -41.67 27.20 -6.78
C CYS A 23 -41.54 26.11 -7.85
N PRO A 24 -41.76 26.44 -9.14
CA PRO A 24 -41.72 25.48 -10.23
C PRO A 24 -40.29 24.99 -10.51
N PRO A 25 -40.11 23.75 -10.98
CA PRO A 25 -38.80 23.17 -11.21
C PRO A 25 -38.12 23.86 -12.40
N GLN A 26 -37.01 24.55 -12.13
CA GLN A 26 -36.07 24.95 -13.18
C GLN A 26 -35.37 23.70 -13.71
N ARG A 27 -35.49 23.48 -15.02
CA ARG A 27 -34.79 22.43 -15.77
C ARG A 27 -33.29 22.67 -15.65
N LEU A 28 -32.62 21.92 -14.76
CA LEU A 28 -31.18 21.75 -14.80
C LEU A 28 -30.83 20.97 -16.07
N GLY A 29 -30.18 21.65 -17.00
CA GLY A 29 -29.66 21.06 -18.22
C GLY A 29 -28.70 19.92 -17.86
N ALA A 30 -28.85 18.80 -18.57
CA ALA A 30 -27.92 17.69 -18.52
C ALA A 30 -26.51 18.19 -18.86
N MET A 31 -25.67 18.35 -17.84
CA MET A 31 -24.23 18.44 -18.04
C MET A 31 -23.75 17.07 -18.50
N SER A 32 -23.62 16.94 -19.82
CA SER A 32 -22.85 15.91 -20.50
C SER A 32 -21.47 15.82 -19.82
N PHE A 33 -21.23 14.71 -19.11
CA PHE A 33 -19.91 14.34 -18.64
C PHE A 33 -19.03 14.14 -19.88
N CYS A 34 -18.17 15.11 -20.14
CA CYS A 34 -17.16 15.06 -21.19
C CYS A 34 -16.27 13.85 -20.91
N GLY A 35 -16.34 12.85 -21.80
CA GLY A 35 -15.49 11.66 -21.73
C GLY A 35 -14.04 12.09 -21.61
N SER A 36 -13.40 11.71 -20.50
CA SER A 36 -11.96 11.82 -20.32
C SER A 36 -11.29 11.07 -21.47
N ARG A 37 -10.78 11.83 -22.45
CA ARG A 37 -9.84 11.33 -23.45
C ARG A 37 -8.66 10.73 -22.67
N GLU A 38 -8.56 9.41 -22.68
CA GLU A 38 -7.33 8.70 -22.31
C GLU A 38 -6.23 9.22 -23.24
N VAL A 39 -5.37 10.09 -22.71
CA VAL A 39 -4.15 10.50 -23.39
C VAL A 39 -3.21 9.30 -23.34
N SER A 40 -3.28 8.47 -24.38
CA SER A 40 -2.38 7.33 -24.57
C SER A 40 -0.98 7.83 -24.91
N HIS A 41 -0.15 8.07 -23.90
CA HIS A 41 1.29 8.09 -24.12
C HIS A 41 1.72 6.65 -24.45
N LYS A 42 1.81 6.35 -25.75
CA LYS A 42 2.39 5.10 -26.28
C LYS A 42 3.90 5.10 -26.04
N LEU A 43 4.33 4.81 -24.81
CA LEU A 43 5.48 3.92 -24.64
C LEU A 43 4.88 2.53 -24.49
N GLU A 44 4.79 1.80 -25.60
CA GLU A 44 4.49 0.37 -25.57
C GLU A 44 5.73 -0.36 -25.02
N SER A 45 6.05 -0.18 -23.74
CA SER A 45 6.98 -1.09 -23.07
C SER A 45 6.30 -2.44 -23.05
N LYS A 46 6.90 -3.43 -23.70
CA LYS A 46 6.38 -4.79 -23.66
C LYS A 46 6.39 -5.27 -22.21
N ASP A 47 5.25 -5.77 -21.75
CA ASP A 47 5.13 -6.45 -20.46
C ASP A 47 6.19 -7.57 -20.38
N SER A 48 6.80 -7.72 -19.21
CA SER A 48 7.75 -8.81 -18.97
C SER A 48 7.04 -10.17 -19.04
N PRO A 49 7.79 -11.29 -19.15
CA PRO A 49 7.20 -12.62 -19.00
C PRO A 49 6.42 -12.77 -17.68
N LEU A 50 6.97 -12.24 -16.58
CA LEU A 50 6.31 -12.22 -15.27
C LEU A 50 4.96 -11.51 -15.35
N ASP A 51 4.93 -10.28 -15.88
CA ASP A 51 3.72 -9.47 -15.95
C ASP A 51 2.65 -10.13 -16.83
N THR A 52 3.08 -10.72 -17.95
CA THR A 52 2.18 -11.44 -18.86
C THR A 52 1.54 -12.64 -18.18
N GLU A 53 2.34 -13.45 -17.46
CA GLU A 53 1.84 -14.63 -16.74
C GLU A 53 0.88 -14.24 -15.62
N ILE A 54 1.24 -13.26 -14.79
CA ILE A 54 0.39 -12.83 -13.68
C ILE A 54 -0.93 -12.24 -14.19
N THR A 55 -0.86 -11.29 -15.12
CA THR A 55 -2.08 -10.64 -15.64
C THR A 55 -2.99 -11.65 -16.34
N THR A 56 -2.46 -12.47 -17.23
CA THR A 56 -3.23 -13.49 -17.96
C THR A 56 -3.84 -14.52 -17.01
N GLY A 57 -3.05 -15.03 -16.06
CA GLY A 57 -3.52 -16.02 -15.10
C GLY A 57 -4.59 -15.49 -14.16
N VAL A 58 -4.42 -14.27 -13.63
CA VAL A 58 -5.45 -13.62 -12.81
C VAL A 58 -6.71 -13.37 -13.63
N PHE A 59 -6.61 -12.85 -14.86
CA PHE A 59 -7.78 -12.65 -15.72
C PHE A 59 -8.51 -13.97 -16.02
N LYS A 60 -7.78 -15.05 -16.28
CA LYS A 60 -8.36 -16.38 -16.50
C LYS A 60 -9.11 -16.87 -15.25
N ALA A 61 -8.53 -16.71 -14.06
CA ALA A 61 -9.15 -17.10 -12.81
C ALA A 61 -10.41 -16.29 -12.50
N VAL A 62 -10.37 -14.97 -12.68
CA VAL A 62 -11.54 -14.07 -12.53
C VAL A 62 -12.64 -14.45 -13.52
N LYS A 63 -12.30 -14.70 -14.79
CA LYS A 63 -13.27 -15.08 -15.83
C LYS A 63 -13.91 -16.45 -15.57
N LYS A 64 -13.16 -17.40 -15.01
CA LYS A 64 -13.68 -18.72 -14.61
C LYS A 64 -14.73 -18.60 -13.50
N GLY A 65 -14.60 -17.60 -12.62
CA GLY A 65 -15.57 -17.30 -11.56
C GLY A 65 -15.61 -18.31 -10.41
N THR A 66 -14.70 -19.29 -10.37
CA THR A 66 -14.67 -20.34 -9.34
C THR A 66 -13.76 -20.00 -8.16
N VAL A 67 -12.84 -19.04 -8.32
CA VAL A 67 -11.83 -18.71 -7.31
C VAL A 67 -12.15 -17.40 -6.60
N CYS A 68 -12.41 -16.33 -7.36
CA CYS A 68 -12.69 -15.02 -6.78
C CYS A 68 -14.12 -14.97 -6.24
N ARG A 69 -14.28 -14.55 -4.98
CA ARG A 69 -15.57 -14.37 -4.30
C ARG A 69 -16.30 -13.09 -4.71
N ASN A 70 -15.58 -12.13 -5.28
CA ASN A 70 -16.12 -10.90 -5.84
C ASN A 70 -15.55 -10.63 -7.24
N ASN A 71 -16.26 -9.79 -8.00
CA ASN A 71 -15.82 -9.40 -9.33
C ASN A 71 -15.13 -8.02 -9.28
N PRO A 72 -13.80 -7.91 -9.46
CA PRO A 72 -13.10 -6.64 -9.40
C PRO A 72 -13.44 -5.70 -10.57
N LEU A 73 -14.11 -6.20 -11.62
CA LEU A 73 -14.54 -5.43 -12.78
C LEU A 73 -15.81 -4.59 -12.49
N THR A 74 -16.60 -4.96 -11.49
CA THR A 74 -17.82 -4.22 -11.10
C THR A 74 -17.55 -3.09 -10.11
N VAL A 75 -16.31 -3.01 -9.59
CA VAL A 75 -15.90 -2.03 -8.59
C VAL A 75 -15.96 -0.61 -9.19
N ARG A 76 -16.84 0.23 -8.65
CA ARG A 76 -16.93 1.65 -8.99
C ARG A 76 -15.88 2.44 -8.24
N ARG A 77 -15.33 3.48 -8.86
CA ARG A 77 -14.28 4.31 -8.26
C ARG A 77 -14.59 5.79 -8.49
N ARG A 78 -14.28 6.62 -7.50
CA ARG A 78 -14.25 8.08 -7.65
C ARG A 78 -13.04 8.64 -6.92
N ARG A 79 -12.50 9.72 -7.47
CA ARG A 79 -11.51 10.53 -6.79
C ARG A 79 -12.23 11.42 -5.77
N LEU A 80 -11.66 11.55 -4.58
CA LEU A 80 -12.13 12.50 -3.59
C LEU A 80 -11.67 13.92 -3.98
N GLU A 81 -12.50 14.91 -3.67
CA GLU A 81 -12.11 16.31 -3.85
C GLU A 81 -11.07 16.69 -2.79
N GLY A 82 -9.96 17.27 -3.25
CA GLY A 82 -8.85 17.71 -2.39
C GLY A 82 -7.49 17.57 -3.06
N VAL A 83 -6.43 17.67 -2.25
CA VAL A 83 -5.04 17.72 -2.72
C VAL A 83 -4.34 16.37 -2.63
N MET A 84 -4.83 15.45 -1.78
CA MET A 84 -4.19 14.16 -1.56
C MET A 84 -4.45 13.17 -2.71
N SER A 85 -5.37 13.49 -3.62
CA SER A 85 -5.67 12.69 -4.81
C SER A 85 -6.15 11.27 -4.47
N ILE A 86 -6.84 11.14 -3.34
CA ILE A 86 -7.33 9.85 -2.83
C ILE A 86 -8.41 9.31 -3.77
N VAL A 87 -8.41 8.00 -3.99
CA VAL A 87 -9.48 7.29 -4.68
C VAL A 87 -10.24 6.43 -3.69
N VAL A 88 -11.55 6.62 -3.64
CA VAL A 88 -12.47 5.72 -2.95
C VAL A 88 -13.11 4.79 -3.96
N GLN A 89 -13.29 3.53 -3.59
CA GLN A 89 -13.93 2.52 -4.41
C GLN A 89 -15.09 1.87 -3.68
N ASN A 90 -16.17 1.63 -4.41
CA ASN A 90 -17.29 0.87 -3.94
C ASN A 90 -17.12 -0.60 -4.34
N ALA A 91 -16.85 -1.45 -3.35
CA ALA A 91 -16.78 -2.90 -3.51
C ALA A 91 -17.51 -3.59 -2.35
N MET A 92 -18.82 -3.35 -2.22
CA MET A 92 -19.66 -3.92 -1.13
C MET A 92 -19.53 -5.44 -0.99
N ASP A 93 -19.32 -6.15 -2.10
CA ASP A 93 -19.15 -7.61 -2.11
C ASP A 93 -18.00 -8.09 -1.22
N LEU A 94 -16.97 -7.26 -1.00
CA LEU A 94 -15.85 -7.57 -0.10
C LEU A 94 -16.26 -7.62 1.38
N PHE A 95 -17.43 -7.09 1.72
CA PHE A 95 -17.92 -6.92 3.08
C PHE A 95 -19.10 -7.85 3.42
N VAL A 96 -19.54 -8.71 2.49
CA VAL A 96 -20.66 -9.65 2.71
C VAL A 96 -20.36 -10.64 3.83
N ASN A 97 -19.08 -10.99 4.02
CA ASN A 97 -18.59 -11.77 5.15
C ASN A 97 -17.56 -10.92 5.90
N PRO A 98 -18.02 -10.03 6.80
CA PRO A 98 -17.11 -9.15 7.54
C PRO A 98 -16.10 -10.01 8.28
N ARG A 99 -14.84 -9.59 8.22
CA ARG A 99 -13.74 -10.28 8.87
C ARG A 99 -13.97 -10.26 10.38
N GLU A 100 -13.74 -11.37 11.06
CA GLU A 100 -13.58 -11.33 12.51
C GLU A 100 -12.46 -10.36 12.83
N VAL A 101 -12.76 -9.35 13.65
CA VAL A 101 -11.76 -8.39 14.11
C VAL A 101 -10.82 -9.18 15.01
N GLY A 102 -9.52 -9.13 14.70
CA GLY A 102 -8.50 -9.79 15.50
C GLY A 102 -8.60 -9.41 16.98
N GLU A 103 -8.18 -10.32 17.86
CA GLU A 103 -8.22 -10.11 19.30
C GLU A 103 -7.41 -8.86 19.69
N LYS A 104 -7.92 -8.08 20.66
CA LYS A 104 -7.17 -6.96 21.21
C LYS A 104 -5.81 -7.44 21.73
N GLY A 105 -4.74 -6.76 21.34
CA GLY A 105 -3.38 -7.13 21.74
C GLY A 105 -2.72 -8.20 20.87
N GLN A 106 -3.26 -8.47 19.67
CA GLN A 106 -2.63 -9.35 18.69
C GLN A 106 -1.16 -8.99 18.47
N GLN A 107 -0.30 -10.01 18.54
CA GLN A 107 1.13 -9.85 18.27
C GLN A 107 1.37 -9.67 16.77
N VAL A 108 2.26 -8.74 16.41
CA VAL A 108 2.67 -8.49 15.02
C VAL A 108 3.58 -9.58 14.47
N MET A 109 4.29 -10.29 15.36
CA MET A 109 5.09 -11.47 15.04
C MET A 109 4.40 -12.71 15.61
N ARG A 110 4.15 -13.69 14.75
CA ARG A 110 3.65 -15.00 15.15
C ARG A 110 4.27 -16.06 14.25
N GLU A 111 4.60 -17.19 14.86
CA GLU A 111 4.96 -18.40 14.12
C GLU A 111 3.76 -18.91 13.32
N PRO A 112 3.99 -19.51 12.14
CA PRO A 112 2.92 -20.05 11.30
C PRO A 112 2.11 -21.08 12.10
N ASP A 113 0.80 -21.11 11.89
CA ASP A 113 -0.04 -22.18 12.44
C ASP A 113 -0.32 -23.21 11.34
N PRO A 114 0.26 -24.42 11.41
CA PRO A 114 0.04 -25.44 10.40
C PRO A 114 -1.41 -25.90 10.31
N LYS A 115 -2.25 -25.67 11.34
CA LYS A 115 -3.67 -26.03 11.31
C LYS A 115 -4.52 -24.96 10.64
N ALA A 116 -4.10 -23.69 10.72
CA ALA A 116 -4.75 -22.60 10.01
C ALA A 116 -4.58 -22.71 8.49
N PHE A 117 -5.36 -21.92 7.75
CA PHE A 117 -5.17 -21.79 6.32
C PHE A 117 -3.76 -21.26 6.01
N ASN A 118 -3.13 -21.83 4.99
CA ASN A 118 -1.85 -21.40 4.46
C ASN A 118 -1.78 -21.73 2.96
N TYR A 119 -0.97 -20.97 2.23
CA TYR A 119 -0.84 -21.11 0.77
C TYR A 119 -0.27 -22.45 0.27
N ALA A 120 0.38 -23.26 1.12
CA ALA A 120 0.77 -24.63 0.73
C ALA A 120 -0.46 -25.54 0.53
N ARG A 121 -1.64 -25.13 1.03
CA ARG A 121 -2.93 -25.80 0.86
C ARG A 121 -3.86 -25.13 -0.14
N ALA A 122 -3.44 -24.03 -0.77
CA ALA A 122 -4.25 -23.36 -1.78
C ALA A 122 -4.41 -24.27 -3.01
N GLY A 123 -5.59 -24.24 -3.64
CA GLY A 123 -5.86 -25.09 -4.80
C GLY A 123 -4.98 -24.71 -6.01
N GLU A 124 -4.69 -25.67 -6.89
CA GLU A 124 -3.95 -25.39 -8.14
C GLU A 124 -4.69 -24.40 -9.05
N ASP A 125 -6.03 -24.35 -8.97
CA ASP A 125 -6.85 -23.35 -9.66
C ASP A 125 -6.59 -21.91 -9.15
N GLU A 126 -6.08 -21.75 -7.92
CA GLU A 126 -5.71 -20.44 -7.35
C GLU A 126 -4.29 -20.03 -7.75
N ARG A 127 -3.42 -21.00 -8.10
CA ARG A 127 -2.03 -20.74 -8.43
C ARG A 127 -1.90 -20.30 -9.89
N VAL A 128 -1.35 -19.10 -10.08
CA VAL A 128 -1.17 -18.47 -11.39
C VAL A 128 0.14 -18.91 -12.04
N THR A 129 1.25 -18.81 -11.31
CA THR A 129 2.59 -19.17 -11.80
C THR A 129 3.54 -19.44 -10.62
N VAL A 130 4.70 -20.02 -10.90
CA VAL A 130 5.82 -20.16 -9.95
C VAL A 130 7.07 -19.62 -10.62
N VAL A 131 7.73 -18.68 -9.95
CA VAL A 131 8.89 -17.97 -10.46
C VAL A 131 10.09 -18.25 -9.59
N SER A 132 11.25 -18.44 -10.21
CA SER A 132 12.51 -18.64 -9.48
C SER A 132 13.26 -17.32 -9.32
N LEU A 133 13.60 -16.96 -8.08
CA LEU A 133 14.42 -15.80 -7.74
C LEU A 133 15.87 -16.23 -7.47
N SER A 134 16.81 -15.39 -7.90
CA SER A 134 18.23 -15.56 -7.61
C SER A 134 18.86 -14.19 -7.41
N LEU A 135 19.72 -14.06 -6.41
CA LEU A 135 20.53 -12.89 -6.14
C LEU A 135 21.96 -13.36 -5.89
N GLN A 136 22.88 -12.89 -6.73
CA GLN A 136 24.27 -13.35 -6.73
C GLN A 136 24.89 -13.21 -5.34
N GLY A 137 25.52 -14.29 -4.83
CA GLY A 137 26.17 -14.30 -3.52
C GLY A 137 25.22 -14.36 -2.31
N ARG A 138 23.90 -14.27 -2.51
CA ARG A 138 22.91 -14.35 -1.41
C ARG A 138 22.04 -15.60 -1.48
N PHE A 139 21.36 -15.83 -2.59
CA PHE A 139 20.49 -16.99 -2.77
C PHE A 139 20.33 -17.38 -4.24
N THR A 140 20.04 -18.64 -4.50
CA THR A 140 19.89 -19.17 -5.86
C THR A 140 18.66 -20.07 -5.93
N GLY A 141 17.84 -19.85 -6.96
CA GLY A 141 16.74 -20.75 -7.28
C GLY A 141 15.54 -20.71 -6.31
N ILE A 142 15.36 -19.64 -5.53
CA ILE A 142 14.27 -19.56 -4.54
C ILE A 142 12.90 -19.55 -5.23
N PRO A 143 12.02 -20.53 -4.98
CA PRO A 143 10.71 -20.56 -5.60
C PRO A 143 9.77 -19.52 -4.96
N VAL A 144 9.04 -18.81 -5.80
CA VAL A 144 8.01 -17.85 -5.41
C VAL A 144 6.73 -18.20 -6.14
N SER A 145 5.73 -18.64 -5.39
CA SER A 145 4.41 -18.97 -5.92
C SER A 145 3.56 -17.71 -5.98
N VAL A 146 2.86 -17.52 -7.10
CA VAL A 146 1.89 -16.44 -7.27
C VAL A 146 0.50 -17.03 -7.32
N PHE A 147 -0.39 -16.54 -6.46
CA PHE A 147 -1.80 -16.93 -6.41
C PHE A 147 -2.69 -15.76 -6.79
N VAL A 148 -3.84 -16.02 -7.38
CA VAL A 148 -4.87 -14.98 -7.49
C VAL A 148 -5.45 -14.68 -6.11
N SER A 149 -5.76 -13.43 -5.82
CA SER A 149 -6.48 -13.10 -4.59
C SER A 149 -7.92 -13.63 -4.68
N VAL A 150 -8.38 -14.35 -3.67
CA VAL A 150 -9.79 -14.79 -3.57
C VAL A 150 -10.75 -13.62 -3.37
N ASN A 151 -10.26 -12.48 -2.87
CA ASN A 151 -11.03 -11.25 -2.67
C ASN A 151 -10.31 -10.08 -3.36
N PRO A 152 -10.30 -10.04 -4.70
CA PRO A 152 -9.55 -9.02 -5.45
C PRO A 152 -10.11 -7.61 -5.18
N ILE A 153 -9.22 -6.67 -4.85
CA ILE A 153 -9.54 -5.26 -4.56
C ILE A 153 -9.35 -4.39 -5.83
N VAL A 154 -8.40 -4.78 -6.69
CA VAL A 154 -8.14 -4.20 -8.01
C VAL A 154 -8.25 -5.30 -9.06
N ARG A 155 -8.26 -4.94 -10.36
CA ARG A 155 -8.46 -5.91 -11.45
C ARG A 155 -7.42 -7.03 -11.46
N ILE A 156 -6.17 -6.68 -11.21
CA ILE A 156 -5.08 -7.65 -11.04
C ILE A 156 -4.57 -7.54 -9.61
N HIS A 157 -5.15 -8.38 -8.75
CA HIS A 157 -4.77 -8.54 -7.36
C HIS A 157 -4.31 -9.98 -7.13
N ALA A 158 -3.03 -10.15 -6.84
CA ALA A 158 -2.39 -11.44 -6.63
C ALA A 158 -1.73 -11.50 -5.25
N LYS A 159 -1.35 -12.71 -4.83
CA LYS A 159 -0.64 -13.02 -3.61
C LYS A 159 0.71 -13.64 -3.98
N VAL A 160 1.80 -13.06 -3.51
CA VAL A 160 3.17 -13.51 -3.81
C VAL A 160 3.74 -14.16 -2.57
N VAL A 161 4.05 -15.45 -2.67
CA VAL A 161 4.38 -16.31 -1.52
C VAL A 161 5.77 -16.94 -1.75
N PRO A 162 6.84 -16.36 -1.18
CA PRO A 162 8.16 -16.95 -1.25
C PRO A 162 8.23 -18.24 -0.44
N LYS A 163 8.92 -19.26 -0.96
CA LYS A 163 9.09 -20.57 -0.31
C LYS A 163 7.76 -21.11 0.24
N CYS A 164 6.73 -21.16 -0.61
CA CYS A 164 5.36 -21.50 -0.23
C CYS A 164 5.25 -22.79 0.62
N ASP A 165 6.06 -23.81 0.33
CA ASP A 165 6.03 -25.08 1.05
C ASP A 165 6.74 -25.05 2.41
N SER A 166 7.50 -24.00 2.71
CA SER A 166 8.24 -23.83 3.96
C SER A 166 7.42 -23.19 5.08
N LEU A 167 6.16 -22.80 4.83
CA LEU A 167 5.28 -22.13 5.81
C LEU A 167 5.98 -20.98 6.53
N LEU A 168 6.48 -19.98 5.80
CA LEU A 168 7.23 -18.89 6.42
C LEU A 168 6.38 -18.11 7.44
N PRO A 169 6.95 -17.71 8.59
CA PRO A 169 6.22 -16.95 9.60
C PRO A 169 5.76 -15.60 9.06
N HIS A 170 4.61 -15.10 9.52
CA HIS A 170 4.02 -13.86 9.00
C HIS A 170 4.65 -12.62 9.66
N TYR A 171 5.94 -12.44 9.45
CA TYR A 171 6.67 -11.24 9.81
C TYR A 171 7.79 -10.98 8.80
N MET A 172 8.12 -9.72 8.57
CA MET A 172 9.14 -9.32 7.61
C MET A 172 10.55 -9.56 8.15
N THR A 173 11.45 -10.05 7.30
CA THR A 173 12.90 -10.15 7.55
C THR A 173 13.68 -9.50 6.39
N GLU A 174 15.00 -9.33 6.53
CA GLU A 174 15.86 -8.85 5.42
C GLU A 174 15.74 -9.73 4.18
N ASP A 175 15.80 -11.05 4.34
CA ASP A 175 15.67 -12.00 3.22
C ASP A 175 14.30 -11.90 2.54
N LEU A 176 13.23 -11.74 3.31
CA LEU A 176 11.89 -11.60 2.77
C LEU A 176 11.75 -10.30 1.96
N LEU A 177 12.28 -9.18 2.48
CA LEU A 177 12.37 -7.92 1.72
C LEU A 177 13.18 -8.09 0.43
N LEU A 178 14.33 -8.78 0.48
CA LEU A 178 15.13 -9.07 -0.71
C LEU A 178 14.35 -9.89 -1.73
N TYR A 179 13.58 -10.89 -1.30
CA TYR A 179 12.71 -11.65 -2.20
C TYR A 179 11.68 -10.75 -2.86
N GLY A 180 11.03 -9.86 -2.10
CA GLY A 180 10.07 -8.89 -2.64
C GLY A 180 10.71 -7.93 -3.66
N LEU A 181 11.87 -7.35 -3.34
CA LEU A 181 12.59 -6.44 -4.23
C LEU A 181 13.06 -7.15 -5.52
N CYS A 182 13.65 -8.34 -5.40
CA CYS A 182 14.05 -9.15 -6.57
C CYS A 182 12.86 -9.58 -7.43
N PHE A 183 11.71 -9.87 -6.81
CA PHE A 183 10.48 -10.17 -7.54
C PHE A 183 9.97 -8.95 -8.29
N LEU A 184 10.02 -7.76 -7.67
CA LEU A 184 9.62 -6.51 -8.29
C LEU A 184 10.52 -6.14 -9.48
N GLU A 185 11.83 -6.38 -9.39
CA GLU A 185 12.78 -6.16 -10.50
C GLU A 185 12.52 -7.03 -11.74
N LYS A 186 11.80 -8.14 -11.60
CA LYS A 186 11.40 -8.98 -12.74
C LYS A 186 10.23 -8.38 -13.54
N SER A 187 9.51 -7.42 -12.97
CA SER A 187 8.43 -6.71 -13.65
C SER A 187 8.98 -5.54 -14.46
N THR A 188 8.45 -5.32 -15.66
CA THR A 188 8.69 -4.09 -16.44
C THR A 188 7.60 -3.04 -16.18
N ARG A 189 6.59 -3.37 -15.38
CA ARG A 189 5.42 -2.53 -15.14
C ARG A 189 5.61 -1.58 -13.96
N THR A 190 5.60 -0.28 -14.25
CA THR A 190 5.79 0.78 -13.26
C THR A 190 4.61 0.98 -12.30
N ASP A 191 3.48 0.29 -12.53
CA ASP A 191 2.27 0.34 -11.72
C ASP A 191 2.09 -0.91 -10.82
N MET A 192 3.04 -1.84 -10.86
CA MET A 192 3.04 -2.99 -9.95
C MET A 192 3.55 -2.55 -8.57
N ARG A 193 2.87 -2.94 -7.50
CA ARG A 193 3.30 -2.72 -6.12
C ARG A 193 3.19 -4.02 -5.34
N LEU A 194 4.13 -4.26 -4.44
CA LEU A 194 4.01 -5.31 -3.42
C LEU A 194 3.69 -4.66 -2.09
N VAL A 195 2.71 -5.19 -1.38
CA VAL A 195 2.29 -4.70 -0.06
C VAL A 195 2.36 -5.84 0.92
N PHE A 196 2.92 -5.59 2.10
CA PHE A 196 2.85 -6.48 3.24
C PHE A 196 2.18 -5.76 4.39
N ASP A 197 1.28 -6.46 5.06
CA ASP A 197 0.53 -6.00 6.21
C ASP A 197 0.84 -6.91 7.39
N SER A 198 1.38 -6.38 8.49
CA SER A 198 1.69 -7.18 9.68
C SER A 198 0.44 -7.79 10.33
N LEU A 199 0.58 -8.83 11.17
CA LEU A 199 -0.59 -9.55 11.75
C LEU A 199 -1.61 -8.68 12.49
N ALA A 200 -1.21 -7.55 13.06
CA ALA A 200 -2.12 -6.66 13.79
C ALA A 200 -2.78 -5.59 12.90
N THR A 201 -2.67 -5.69 11.57
CA THR A 201 -3.38 -4.86 10.57
C THR A 201 -4.47 -5.66 9.83
N ARG A 202 -5.02 -6.70 10.49
CA ARG A 202 -6.07 -7.61 9.98
C ARG A 202 -5.74 -8.53 8.79
N PRO A 203 -4.51 -9.06 8.59
CA PRO A 203 -4.32 -10.18 7.68
C PRO A 203 -4.98 -11.45 8.25
N LEU A 204 -5.69 -12.18 7.39
CA LEU A 204 -6.43 -13.39 7.76
C LEU A 204 -5.56 -14.65 7.77
N ILE A 205 -4.32 -14.55 7.28
CA ILE A 205 -3.49 -15.71 6.96
C ILE A 205 -2.18 -15.56 7.71
N ASN A 206 -1.95 -16.49 8.64
CA ASN A 206 -0.70 -16.62 9.40
C ASN A 206 0.36 -17.40 8.59
N HIS A 207 0.64 -16.92 7.39
CA HIS A 207 1.71 -17.38 6.49
C HIS A 207 2.17 -16.16 5.70
N PHE A 208 3.48 -15.90 5.64
CA PHE A 208 4.03 -14.75 4.94
C PHE A 208 3.56 -14.68 3.48
N HIS A 209 3.14 -13.50 3.06
CA HIS A 209 2.81 -13.21 1.67
C HIS A 209 2.84 -11.71 1.42
N TYR A 210 3.08 -11.32 0.17
CA TYR A 210 2.76 -9.97 -0.31
C TYR A 210 1.45 -9.97 -1.06
N ASP A 211 0.69 -8.89 -0.94
CA ASP A 211 -0.33 -8.50 -1.89
C ASP A 211 0.33 -7.79 -3.07
N ALA A 212 0.16 -8.33 -4.28
CA ALA A 212 0.62 -7.72 -5.51
C ALA A 212 -0.53 -7.01 -6.22
N PHE A 213 -0.38 -5.70 -6.43
CA PHE A 213 -1.36 -4.85 -7.07
C PHE A 213 -0.81 -4.29 -8.38
N TYR A 214 -1.56 -4.43 -9.47
CA TYR A 214 -1.33 -3.62 -10.68
C TYR A 214 -2.33 -2.46 -10.71
N LEU A 215 -1.80 -1.25 -10.57
CA LEU A 215 -2.61 -0.04 -10.36
C LEU A 215 -3.16 0.57 -11.65
N GLY A 216 -2.79 0.07 -12.82
CA GLY A 216 -3.14 0.62 -14.14
C GLY A 216 -4.64 0.82 -14.36
N SER A 217 -5.48 -0.01 -13.73
CA SER A 217 -6.94 0.04 -13.88
C SER A 217 -7.68 0.70 -12.71
N THR A 218 -6.97 1.33 -11.77
CA THR A 218 -7.57 1.86 -10.53
C THR A 218 -8.08 3.29 -10.68
N GLY A 219 -7.77 3.98 -11.78
CA GLY A 219 -8.06 5.40 -11.95
C GLY A 219 -7.16 6.32 -11.13
N LEU A 220 -6.12 5.76 -10.49
CA LEU A 220 -5.08 6.52 -9.82
C LEU A 220 -4.22 7.30 -10.82
N ALA A 221 -3.81 8.51 -10.43
CA ALA A 221 -2.95 9.35 -11.26
C ALA A 221 -1.61 8.65 -11.54
N LYS A 222 -1.22 8.60 -12.83
CA LYS A 222 0.01 7.93 -13.30
C LYS A 222 0.13 6.46 -12.88
N SER A 223 -0.99 5.82 -12.50
CA SER A 223 -1.01 4.44 -12.00
C SER A 223 -0.07 4.22 -10.80
N ARG A 224 -0.01 5.21 -9.89
CA ARG A 224 0.77 5.18 -8.65
C ARG A 224 -0.14 5.40 -7.45
N PHE A 225 0.25 4.89 -6.29
CA PHE A 225 -0.42 5.28 -5.07
C PHE A 225 -0.21 6.78 -4.80
N PRO A 226 -1.24 7.53 -4.36
CA PRO A 226 -1.06 8.95 -4.11
C PRO A 226 -0.03 9.26 -3.02
N ILE A 227 0.20 8.34 -2.05
CA ILE A 227 1.31 8.45 -1.07
C ILE A 227 2.67 8.62 -1.74
N GLU A 228 2.84 8.07 -2.94
CA GLU A 228 4.10 8.20 -3.65
C GLU A 228 4.35 9.68 -3.97
N GLY A 229 3.33 10.46 -4.34
CA GLY A 229 3.49 11.88 -4.70
C GLY A 229 3.77 12.84 -3.53
N VAL A 230 3.73 12.37 -2.28
CA VAL A 230 3.83 13.21 -1.07
C VAL A 230 5.23 13.77 -0.89
N GLU A 231 5.32 14.99 -0.35
CA GLU A 231 6.61 15.58 0.04
C GLU A 231 7.26 14.85 1.20
N ARG A 232 8.59 14.87 1.19
CA ARG A 232 9.41 14.13 2.14
C ARG A 232 10.52 15.01 2.70
N ALA A 233 11.02 14.64 3.87
CA ALA A 233 12.17 15.28 4.50
C ALA A 233 13.22 14.22 4.83
N ILE A 234 14.48 14.46 4.45
CA ILE A 234 15.58 13.54 4.78
C ILE A 234 15.74 13.50 6.31
N VAL A 235 15.74 12.29 6.85
CA VAL A 235 15.96 11.97 8.27
C VAL A 235 17.42 11.59 8.49
N SER A 236 17.96 10.74 7.62
CA SER A 236 19.35 10.28 7.71
C SER A 236 19.85 9.71 6.39
N GLY A 237 21.17 9.61 6.27
CA GLY A 237 21.86 9.08 5.10
C GLY A 237 21.82 10.02 3.89
N ASP A 238 22.27 9.48 2.76
CA ASP A 238 22.24 10.14 1.46
C ASP A 238 22.08 9.12 0.33
N LEU A 239 21.82 9.62 -0.88
CA LEU A 239 21.72 8.79 -2.10
C LEU A 239 23.03 8.73 -2.88
N THR A 240 24.17 8.98 -2.22
CA THR A 240 25.49 8.84 -2.88
C THR A 240 25.84 7.36 -3.05
N SER A 241 26.95 7.07 -3.75
CA SER A 241 27.19 5.72 -4.27
C SER A 241 27.24 4.64 -3.18
N GLY A 242 26.28 3.71 -3.21
CA GLY A 242 26.14 2.61 -2.24
C GLY A 242 25.48 2.98 -0.91
N ASN A 243 25.10 4.25 -0.72
CA ASN A 243 24.46 4.72 0.50
C ASN A 243 22.94 4.56 0.43
N VAL A 244 22.28 4.69 1.58
CA VAL A 244 20.83 4.61 1.71
C VAL A 244 20.36 5.91 2.35
N SER A 245 19.25 6.45 1.84
CA SER A 245 18.54 7.58 2.44
C SER A 245 17.28 7.08 3.13
N ILE A 246 17.02 7.60 4.32
CA ILE A 246 15.75 7.47 5.01
C ILE A 246 15.07 8.83 5.02
N GLU A 247 13.87 8.91 4.47
CA GLU A 247 13.05 10.11 4.42
C GLU A 247 11.76 9.93 5.24
N LEU A 248 11.24 11.03 5.79
CA LEU A 248 9.97 11.10 6.49
C LEU A 248 8.90 11.69 5.57
N LEU A 249 7.73 11.05 5.49
CA LEU A 249 6.54 11.61 4.82
C LEU A 249 6.03 12.84 5.59
N GLN A 250 5.80 13.96 4.91
CA GLN A 250 5.33 15.18 5.56
C GLN A 250 3.85 15.10 5.98
N GLU A 251 3.59 15.17 7.28
CA GLU A 251 2.25 15.05 7.89
C GLU A 251 1.22 16.05 7.37
N MET A 252 1.65 17.26 7.03
CA MET A 252 0.73 18.30 6.56
C MET A 252 0.07 17.92 5.23
N GLN A 253 0.71 17.04 4.46
CA GLN A 253 0.31 16.68 3.10
C GLN A 253 -0.26 15.26 2.98
N TRP A 254 -0.23 14.47 4.05
CA TRP A 254 -0.66 13.07 3.99
C TRP A 254 -1.47 12.62 5.20
N LEU A 255 -2.07 11.43 5.09
CA LEU A 255 -2.98 10.84 6.05
C LEU A 255 -2.28 10.31 7.30
N ALA A 256 -1.02 9.89 7.17
CA ALA A 256 -0.23 9.32 8.25
C ALA A 256 1.26 9.61 8.06
N ARG A 257 2.01 9.58 9.16
CA ARG A 257 3.47 9.53 9.12
C ARG A 257 3.97 8.18 8.63
N GLY A 258 5.12 8.20 7.98
CA GLY A 258 5.82 6.99 7.58
C GLY A 258 7.19 7.31 7.05
N PHE A 259 7.98 6.27 6.82
CA PHE A 259 9.32 6.37 6.29
C PHE A 259 9.33 5.93 4.84
N VAL A 260 10.22 6.53 4.06
CA VAL A 260 10.59 6.06 2.73
C VAL A 260 12.08 5.79 2.74
N VAL A 261 12.46 4.56 2.37
CA VAL A 261 13.86 4.16 2.25
C VAL A 261 14.19 3.97 0.78
N SER A 262 15.32 4.54 0.36
CA SER A 262 15.79 4.53 -1.03
C SER A 262 17.30 4.34 -1.06
N ALA A 263 17.84 3.63 -2.06
CA ALA A 263 19.27 3.36 -2.17
C ALA A 263 19.95 4.09 -3.33
N GLY A 264 21.15 4.59 -3.07
CA GLY A 264 22.09 5.05 -4.06
C GLY A 264 22.60 3.91 -4.96
N GLY A 265 23.07 4.24 -6.16
CA GLY A 265 23.65 3.26 -7.08
C GLY A 265 25.10 2.93 -6.74
N LYS A 266 25.65 1.81 -7.23
CA LYS A 266 27.06 1.45 -6.97
C LYS A 266 28.03 2.36 -7.73
N LYS A 267 29.14 2.73 -7.09
CA LYS A 267 30.16 3.67 -7.60
C LYS A 267 30.79 3.25 -8.93
N ASP A 268 30.79 1.95 -9.23
CA ASP A 268 31.46 1.36 -10.40
C ASP A 268 30.53 1.12 -11.60
N ASP A 269 29.25 1.51 -11.49
CA ASP A 269 28.30 1.34 -12.57
C ASP A 269 28.49 2.45 -13.62
N LYS A 270 29.38 2.20 -14.60
CA LYS A 270 29.61 3.07 -15.75
C LYS A 270 28.39 3.19 -16.68
N SER A 271 27.26 2.54 -16.36
CA SER A 271 26.03 2.71 -17.12
C SER A 271 25.43 4.09 -16.88
N LEU A 272 24.75 4.64 -17.90
CA LEU A 272 24.00 5.90 -17.82
C LEU A 272 22.81 5.87 -16.83
N MET A 273 22.59 4.76 -16.11
CA MET A 273 21.47 4.53 -15.21
C MET A 273 21.94 3.63 -14.06
N CYS A 274 22.63 4.20 -13.07
CA CYS A 274 23.02 3.43 -11.89
C CYS A 274 21.75 2.89 -11.18
N ARG A 275 21.59 1.57 -11.10
CA ARG A 275 20.51 0.99 -10.29
C ARG A 275 20.87 1.07 -8.81
N GLY A 276 19.89 1.43 -7.98
CA GLY A 276 20.07 1.42 -6.53
C GLY A 276 20.45 0.05 -6.02
N ASP A 277 21.35 -0.02 -5.04
CA ASP A 277 21.74 -1.30 -4.45
C ASP A 277 20.61 -1.84 -3.56
N ILE A 278 19.92 -2.88 -4.03
CA ILE A 278 18.79 -3.48 -3.33
C ILE A 278 19.19 -4.15 -2.01
N GLU A 279 20.47 -4.53 -1.84
CA GLU A 279 20.95 -5.16 -0.61
C GLU A 279 21.04 -4.18 0.57
N PRO A 280 21.76 -3.05 0.49
CA PRO A 280 21.67 -1.96 1.46
C PRO A 280 20.24 -1.49 1.69
N LEU A 281 19.43 -1.35 0.63
CA LEU A 281 18.02 -0.98 0.75
C LEU A 281 17.28 -1.95 1.68
N ALA A 282 17.34 -3.25 1.38
CA ALA A 282 16.67 -4.27 2.17
C ALA A 282 17.17 -4.31 3.62
N ARG A 283 18.49 -4.22 3.83
CA ARG A 283 19.10 -4.26 5.17
C ARG A 283 18.66 -3.09 6.05
N VAL A 284 18.70 -1.86 5.52
CA VAL A 284 18.30 -0.66 6.27
C VAL A 284 16.79 -0.67 6.52
N SER A 285 15.97 -1.01 5.51
CA SER A 285 14.53 -1.16 5.68
C SER A 285 14.17 -2.23 6.71
N ALA A 286 14.85 -3.39 6.66
CA ALA A 286 14.66 -4.49 7.61
C ALA A 286 14.98 -4.07 9.04
N SER A 287 16.03 -3.27 9.23
CA SER A 287 16.42 -2.78 10.55
C SER A 287 15.35 -1.88 11.17
N LEU A 288 14.74 -1.01 10.35
CA LEU A 288 13.63 -0.16 10.80
C LEU A 288 12.36 -0.99 11.09
N ILE A 289 12.04 -1.95 10.22
CA ILE A 289 10.88 -2.85 10.42
C ILE A 289 11.07 -3.74 11.64
N ALA A 290 12.28 -4.24 11.90
CA ALA A 290 12.62 -5.01 13.09
C ALA A 290 12.38 -4.21 14.37
N GLU A 291 12.64 -2.90 14.38
CA GLU A 291 12.32 -2.04 15.52
C GLU A 291 10.81 -1.90 15.74
N LEU A 292 10.01 -1.80 14.67
CA LEU A 292 8.54 -1.82 14.78
C LEU A 292 8.05 -3.16 15.32
N GLN A 293 8.56 -4.27 14.78
CA GLN A 293 8.21 -5.63 15.20
C GLN A 293 8.58 -5.90 16.66
N ARG A 294 9.78 -5.49 17.10
CA ARG A 294 10.25 -5.61 18.48
C ARG A 294 9.37 -4.85 19.47
N ARG A 295 8.79 -3.72 19.05
CA ARG A 295 7.85 -2.92 19.83
C ARG A 295 6.40 -3.39 19.72
N ASN A 296 6.16 -4.49 19.00
CA ASN A 296 4.85 -5.00 18.68
C ASN A 296 3.95 -3.98 17.93
N LEU A 297 4.53 -3.11 17.10
CA LEU A 297 3.78 -2.06 16.40
C LEU A 297 3.26 -2.56 15.05
N PRO A 298 1.94 -2.51 14.82
CA PRO A 298 1.38 -2.86 13.52
C PRO A 298 1.96 -1.94 12.45
N HIS A 299 2.17 -2.46 11.26
CA HIS A 299 2.75 -1.70 10.16
C HIS A 299 2.38 -2.28 8.80
N THR A 300 2.39 -1.40 7.81
CA THR A 300 2.27 -1.74 6.39
C THR A 300 3.60 -1.40 5.70
N VAL A 301 4.07 -2.30 4.85
CA VAL A 301 5.26 -2.11 4.01
C VAL A 301 4.84 -2.12 2.55
N ILE A 302 5.25 -1.12 1.76
CA ILE A 302 4.97 -1.06 0.33
C ILE A 302 6.30 -1.01 -0.43
N LEU A 303 6.50 -1.97 -1.33
CA LEU A 303 7.62 -1.99 -2.25
C LEU A 303 7.15 -1.35 -3.57
N CYS A 304 7.76 -0.22 -3.91
CA CYS A 304 7.51 0.51 -5.13
C CYS A 304 8.65 0.26 -6.12
N PRO A 305 8.34 0.03 -7.41
CA PRO A 305 9.35 -0.18 -8.42
C PRO A 305 10.13 1.11 -8.62
N ALA A 306 11.30 0.94 -9.22
CA ALA A 306 12.13 2.06 -9.61
C ALA A 306 11.35 2.94 -10.61
N VAL A 307 10.90 4.11 -10.16
CA VAL A 307 10.23 5.11 -10.98
C VAL A 307 11.21 6.24 -11.27
N GLU A 308 11.04 6.91 -12.42
CA GLU A 308 11.87 8.04 -12.86
C GLU A 308 12.41 8.88 -11.70
N ALA A 309 13.72 9.12 -11.72
CA ALA A 309 14.44 9.85 -10.69
C ALA A 309 13.70 11.13 -10.27
N ARG A 310 13.39 11.24 -8.98
CA ARG A 310 12.96 12.52 -8.43
C ARG A 310 14.16 13.43 -8.33
N LEU A 311 14.08 14.60 -8.96
CA LEU A 311 15.01 15.68 -8.65
C LEU A 311 14.85 16.04 -7.17
N PRO A 312 15.95 16.05 -6.37
CA PRO A 312 15.88 16.50 -5.00
C PRO A 312 15.35 17.94 -4.95
N LYS A 313 14.24 18.16 -4.25
CA LYS A 313 13.66 19.50 -4.07
C LYS A 313 14.58 20.48 -3.33
N ARG A 314 15.66 20.01 -2.72
CA ARG A 314 16.70 20.84 -2.08
C ARG A 314 17.68 21.52 -3.04
N MET A 315 17.54 21.34 -4.36
CA MET A 315 18.21 22.26 -5.28
C MET A 315 17.59 23.63 -5.14
N THR A 316 18.34 24.56 -4.53
CA THR A 316 17.99 25.96 -4.62
C THR A 316 17.97 26.35 -6.10
N PRO A 317 17.11 27.30 -6.51
CA PRO A 317 17.14 27.85 -7.86
C PRO A 317 18.55 28.29 -8.27
N GLU A 318 19.37 28.78 -7.33
CA GLU A 318 20.78 29.13 -7.56
C GLU A 318 21.66 27.92 -7.90
N MET A 319 21.48 26.76 -7.24
CA MET A 319 22.20 25.52 -7.60
C MET A 319 21.79 25.04 -8.99
N ALA A 320 20.50 25.09 -9.33
CA ALA A 320 19.99 24.75 -10.66
C ALA A 320 20.48 25.70 -11.76
N LEU A 321 20.61 27.00 -11.44
CA LEU A 321 21.08 28.04 -12.37
C LEU A 321 22.60 28.09 -12.50
N SER A 322 23.36 27.59 -11.52
CA SER A 322 24.83 27.60 -11.54
C SER A 322 25.48 26.69 -12.58
N GLY A 323 24.70 25.86 -13.28
CA GLY A 323 25.22 24.86 -14.23
C GLY A 323 26.03 23.73 -13.59
N GLN A 324 26.29 23.76 -12.27
CA GLN A 324 27.05 22.73 -11.56
C GLN A 324 26.29 21.42 -11.35
N VAL A 325 25.04 21.33 -11.78
CA VAL A 325 24.21 20.11 -11.70
C VAL A 325 23.99 19.46 -13.07
N GLU A 326 24.67 19.93 -14.12
CA GLU A 326 24.71 19.15 -15.36
C GLU A 326 25.43 17.82 -15.11
N GLY A 327 24.65 16.74 -14.99
CA GLY A 327 25.17 15.37 -14.97
C GLY A 327 25.01 14.58 -13.67
N VAL A 328 24.37 15.11 -12.60
CA VAL A 328 24.05 14.28 -11.43
C VAL A 328 22.87 13.38 -11.75
N GLN A 329 23.16 12.22 -12.34
CA GLN A 329 22.18 11.16 -12.54
C GLN A 329 21.84 10.55 -11.18
N PHE A 330 20.60 10.74 -10.74
CA PHE A 330 20.11 10.04 -9.55
C PHE A 330 19.79 8.60 -9.94
N PRO A 331 20.19 7.63 -9.11
CA PRO A 331 19.93 6.23 -9.38
C PRO A 331 18.41 6.00 -9.40
N ILE A 332 17.94 5.25 -10.40
CA ILE A 332 16.56 4.79 -10.40
C ILE A 332 16.53 3.58 -9.46
N THR A 333 16.02 3.79 -8.26
CA THR A 333 15.95 2.79 -7.20
C THR A 333 14.50 2.46 -6.88
N PRO A 334 14.17 1.18 -6.60
CA PRO A 334 12.92 0.89 -5.91
C PRO A 334 12.89 1.65 -4.57
N GLU A 335 11.69 1.91 -4.07
CA GLU A 335 11.48 2.59 -2.80
C GLU A 335 10.74 1.64 -1.85
N VAL A 336 11.09 1.70 -0.56
CA VAL A 336 10.40 0.94 0.49
C VAL A 336 9.68 1.93 1.42
N TYR A 337 8.35 1.92 1.37
CA TYR A 337 7.51 2.71 2.27
C TYR A 337 7.21 1.87 3.50
N ILE A 338 7.44 2.43 4.68
CA ILE A 338 7.22 1.77 5.97
C ILE A 338 6.26 2.66 6.74
N LEU A 339 5.05 2.16 6.99
CA LEU A 339 3.94 2.93 7.54
C LEU A 339 3.56 2.34 8.91
N PRO A 340 4.12 2.86 10.03
CA PRO A 340 3.73 2.45 11.37
C PRO A 340 2.28 2.82 11.67
N ARG A 341 1.58 1.92 12.35
CA ARG A 341 0.16 2.05 12.69
C ARG A 341 -0.06 1.95 14.19
N SER A 342 -1.18 2.46 14.67
CA SER A 342 -1.73 2.10 15.97
C SER A 342 -2.30 0.68 15.93
N HIS A 343 -2.34 0.01 17.08
CA HIS A 343 -3.24 -1.14 17.22
C HIS A 343 -4.65 -0.67 16.97
N GLU A 344 -5.35 -1.36 16.08
CA GLU A 344 -6.72 -1.03 15.78
C GLU A 344 -7.59 -1.38 16.98
N ASP A 345 -8.17 -0.36 17.59
CA ASP A 345 -9.19 -0.58 18.60
C ASP A 345 -10.44 -1.14 17.89
N ALA A 346 -10.92 -2.29 18.34
CA ALA A 346 -12.13 -2.95 17.83
C ALA A 346 -13.40 -2.08 17.83
N ALA A 347 -13.34 -0.87 18.40
CA ALA A 347 -14.48 0.01 18.64
C ALA A 347 -14.86 0.92 17.46
N GLY A 348 -14.13 0.91 16.34
CA GLY A 348 -14.41 1.86 15.26
C GLY A 348 -13.97 1.37 13.90
N ASP A 349 -14.55 0.28 13.39
CA ASP A 349 -14.46 -0.01 11.95
C ASP A 349 -15.47 0.89 11.20
N PRO A 350 -15.02 1.95 10.51
CA PRO A 350 -15.88 2.79 9.70
C PRO A 350 -16.37 2.02 8.48
N GLY A 351 -15.89 0.79 8.26
CA GLY A 351 -16.17 0.01 7.07
C GLY A 351 -15.28 0.39 5.92
N MET A 352 -14.02 0.66 6.24
CA MET A 352 -13.00 0.96 5.25
C MET A 352 -11.94 -0.13 5.31
N LEU A 353 -11.72 -0.79 4.18
CA LEU A 353 -10.67 -1.79 3.99
C LEU A 353 -9.79 -1.36 2.83
N GLY A 354 -8.50 -1.67 2.87
CA GLY A 354 -7.66 -1.61 1.69
C GLY A 354 -6.22 -1.27 2.00
N ILE A 355 -5.64 -0.49 1.10
CA ILE A 355 -4.30 0.09 1.23
C ILE A 355 -4.54 1.57 1.53
N GLU A 356 -5.38 1.84 2.54
CA GLU A 356 -5.93 3.16 2.83
C GLU A 356 -4.83 4.19 3.06
N LEU A 357 -3.75 3.76 3.72
CA LEU A 357 -2.58 4.60 3.97
C LEU A 357 -1.84 4.98 2.70
N ALA A 358 -2.04 4.25 1.59
CA ALA A 358 -1.49 4.58 0.29
C ALA A 358 -2.41 5.45 -0.56
N GLY A 359 -3.68 5.66 -0.15
CA GLY A 359 -4.64 6.52 -0.86
C GLY A 359 -5.63 5.77 -1.77
N LEU A 360 -5.75 4.46 -1.63
CA LEU A 360 -6.81 3.65 -2.26
C LEU A 360 -7.71 3.04 -1.19
N VAL A 361 -8.92 3.59 -1.04
CA VAL A 361 -9.83 3.28 0.07
C VAL A 361 -11.05 2.50 -0.45
N THR A 362 -11.43 1.40 0.20
CA THR A 362 -12.65 0.66 -0.14
C THR A 362 -13.76 0.98 0.84
N ALA A 363 -14.90 1.49 0.36
CA ALA A 363 -16.07 1.77 1.17
C ALA A 363 -16.99 0.54 1.26
N ARG A 364 -17.50 0.23 2.47
CA ARG A 364 -18.46 -0.87 2.71
C ARG A 364 -19.89 -0.61 2.26
N SER A 365 -20.27 0.65 2.05
CA SER A 365 -21.64 1.04 1.72
C SER A 365 -21.66 2.13 0.67
N GLU A 366 -22.80 2.24 -0.04
CA GLU A 366 -23.01 3.30 -1.01
C GLU A 366 -23.02 4.69 -0.37
N GLU A 367 -23.52 4.79 0.88
CA GLU A 367 -23.50 6.02 1.65
C GLU A 367 -22.07 6.50 1.87
N LEU A 368 -21.20 5.66 2.45
CA LEU A 368 -19.79 5.99 2.67
C LEU A 368 -19.09 6.27 1.34
N TYR A 369 -19.34 5.45 0.32
CA TYR A 369 -18.77 5.69 -1.00
C TYR A 369 -19.15 7.07 -1.52
N SER A 370 -20.38 7.54 -1.31
CA SER A 370 -20.86 8.80 -1.89
C SER A 370 -20.53 10.02 -1.06
N SER A 371 -20.52 9.92 0.28
CA SER A 371 -20.38 11.06 1.19
C SER A 371 -18.95 11.31 1.68
N THR A 372 -18.07 10.30 1.67
CA THR A 372 -16.71 10.43 2.23
C THR A 372 -15.92 11.53 1.53
N THR A 373 -15.29 12.40 2.32
CA THR A 373 -14.35 13.43 1.85
C THR A 373 -12.92 13.13 2.26
N GLU A 374 -11.94 13.85 1.67
CA GLU A 374 -10.54 13.76 2.12
C GLU A 374 -10.37 14.17 3.61
N ALA A 375 -11.17 15.14 4.08
CA ALA A 375 -11.14 15.59 5.46
C ALA A 375 -11.66 14.51 6.43
N ASP A 376 -12.74 13.81 6.06
CA ASP A 376 -13.28 12.70 6.84
C ASP A 376 -12.24 11.59 6.98
N LEU A 377 -11.57 11.23 5.88
CA LEU A 377 -10.51 10.22 5.89
C LEU A 377 -9.31 10.64 6.74
N LYS A 378 -8.85 11.89 6.60
CA LYS A 378 -7.72 12.40 7.38
C LYS A 378 -8.03 12.38 8.88
N SER A 379 -9.23 12.82 9.26
CA SER A 379 -9.71 12.77 10.64
C SER A 379 -9.77 11.33 11.15
N TYR A 380 -10.38 10.42 10.39
CA TYR A 380 -10.50 9.03 10.77
C TYR A 380 -9.14 8.31 10.90
N ILE A 381 -8.27 8.43 9.90
CA ILE A 381 -6.96 7.76 9.88
C ILE A 381 -6.06 8.33 10.98
N GLY A 382 -6.04 9.65 11.15
CA GLY A 382 -5.29 10.31 12.22
C GLY A 382 -5.70 9.85 13.61
N ALA A 383 -6.99 9.63 13.84
CA ALA A 383 -7.51 9.20 15.14
C ALA A 383 -7.34 7.70 15.42
N ASN A 384 -7.45 6.85 14.39
CA ASN A 384 -7.64 5.39 14.59
C ASN A 384 -6.53 4.50 14.03
N VAL A 385 -5.74 5.00 13.06
CA VAL A 385 -4.79 4.17 12.31
C VAL A 385 -3.35 4.65 12.48
N THR A 386 -3.13 5.97 12.56
CA THR A 386 -1.78 6.52 12.64
C THR A 386 -1.10 6.20 13.98
N CYS A 387 0.18 5.83 13.92
CA CYS A 387 0.99 5.63 15.12
C CYS A 387 1.06 6.91 15.97
N LYS A 388 0.87 6.78 17.29
CA LYS A 388 0.86 7.88 18.26
C LYS A 388 2.19 8.65 18.25
N ASP A 389 2.12 9.99 18.37
CA ASP A 389 3.27 10.92 18.30
C ASP A 389 4.49 10.45 19.09
N LYS A 390 4.33 10.28 20.41
CA LYS A 390 5.43 9.85 21.26
C LYS A 390 6.11 8.54 20.80
N VAL A 391 5.32 7.58 20.34
CA VAL A 391 5.85 6.27 19.90
C VAL A 391 6.57 6.43 18.57
N PHE A 392 6.01 7.23 17.65
CA PHE A 392 6.64 7.50 16.37
C PHE A 392 7.95 8.28 16.53
N ASP A 393 8.00 9.29 17.40
CA ASP A 393 9.19 10.10 17.65
C ASP A 393 10.36 9.26 18.16
N GLU A 394 10.09 8.26 18.99
CA GLU A 394 11.09 7.30 19.44
C GLU A 394 11.65 6.44 18.30
N ILE A 395 10.81 6.06 17.33
CA ILE A 395 11.22 5.35 16.12
C ILE A 395 12.00 6.27 15.18
N LEU A 396 11.55 7.52 15.01
CA LEU A 396 12.21 8.53 14.21
C LEU A 396 13.64 8.77 14.72
N CYS A 397 13.80 8.89 16.03
CA CYS A 397 15.12 8.96 16.66
C CYS A 397 15.99 7.77 16.25
N LYS A 398 15.47 6.54 16.30
CA LYS A 398 16.21 5.35 15.88
C LYS A 398 16.56 5.37 14.39
N ALA A 399 15.60 5.73 13.53
CA ALA A 399 15.80 5.85 12.10
C ALA A 399 16.94 6.83 11.76
N ALA A 400 17.06 7.92 12.50
CA ALA A 400 18.13 8.89 12.31
C ALA A 400 19.55 8.32 12.47
N TRP A 401 19.71 7.22 13.22
CA TRP A 401 20.99 6.54 13.46
C TRP A 401 21.26 5.34 12.55
N LEU A 402 20.31 4.91 11.70
CA LEU A 402 20.44 3.68 10.92
C LEU A 402 21.32 3.80 9.67
N SER A 403 21.52 5.01 9.16
CA SER A 403 22.26 5.28 7.90
C SER A 403 23.55 6.07 8.11
N ASN A 404 24.03 6.18 9.35
CA ASN A 404 25.34 6.76 9.69
C ASN A 404 26.44 5.70 9.79
#